data_AF-A0A7Y7SU14-F1
#
_entry.id   AF-A0A7Y7SU14-F1
#
_cell.length_a   1.000
_cell.length_b   1.000
_cell.length_c   1.000
_cell.angle_alpha   90.00
_cell.angle_beta   90.00
_cell.angle_gamma   90.00
#
_symmetry.space_group_name_H-M   'P 1'
#
loop_
_entity.id
_entity.type
_entity.pdbx_description
1 polymer ?
#
loop_
_entity_poly.entity_id
_entity_poly.type
_entity_poly.pdbx_seq_one_letter_code
_entity_poly.pdbx_strand_id
1 'polypeptide(L)' 'EDEIKIIAKKKITLNGGGSYITLDANAIESATAGDYRTQAGQYVRLEQASNPEEFPSLAVIKKEPSGKFTFS' A
#
# COMPACT_ATOMS: atom_id res chain seq x y z
N GLU A 1 -13.48 21.35 -15.93
CA GLU A 1 -13.57 20.17 -15.05
C GLU A 1 -14.86 19.44 -15.43
N ASP A 2 -14.86 18.76 -16.57
CA ASP A 2 -16.08 18.20 -17.13
C ASP A 2 -16.19 16.73 -16.72
N GLU A 3 -16.93 16.46 -15.64
CA GLU A 3 -17.18 15.11 -15.14
C GLU A 3 -18.34 14.45 -15.91
N ILE A 4 -18.13 13.22 -16.39
CA ILE A 4 -19.18 12.40 -17.01
C ILE A 4 -19.52 11.22 -16.09
N LYS A 5 -20.76 11.20 -15.60
CA LYS A 5 -21.29 10.10 -14.78
C LYS A 5 -22.17 9.18 -15.63
N ILE A 6 -21.78 7.91 -15.70
CA ILE A 6 -22.59 6.85 -16.34
C ILE A 6 -23.13 5.95 -15.23
N ILE A 7 -24.45 5.96 -15.02
CA ILE A 7 -25.11 5.22 -13.94
C ILE A 7 -26.19 4.32 -14.55
N ALA A 8 -26.23 3.05 -14.13
CA ALA A 8 -27.28 2.12 -14.49
C ALA A 8 -27.75 1.31 -13.28
N LYS A 9 -29.06 1.00 -13.24
CA LYS A 9 -29.68 0.24 -12.13
C LYS A 9 -29.31 -1.24 -12.12
N LYS A 10 -29.01 -1.82 -13.28
CA LYS A 10 -28.82 -3.27 -13.45
C LYS A 10 -27.39 -3.61 -13.87
N LYS A 11 -26.95 -3.08 -15.00
CA LYS A 11 -25.67 -3.39 -15.61
C LYS A 11 -25.22 -2.24 -16.50
N ILE A 12 -23.93 -1.94 -16.51
CA ILE A 12 -23.27 -1.09 -17.52
C ILE A 12 -22.44 -2.03 -18.41
N THR A 13 -22.45 -1.80 -19.72
CA THR A 13 -21.64 -2.55 -20.67
C THR A 13 -21.04 -1.59 -21.69
N LEU A 14 -19.72 -1.51 -21.73
CA LEU A 14 -18.95 -0.70 -22.67
C LEU A 14 -18.31 -1.65 -23.68
N ASN A 15 -18.65 -1.51 -24.96
CA ASN A 15 -18.18 -2.40 -26.03
C ASN A 15 -17.26 -1.66 -27.00
N GLY A 16 -16.26 -2.34 -27.55
CA GLY A 16 -15.42 -1.81 -28.62
C GLY A 16 -14.45 -2.85 -29.19
N GLY A 17 -14.36 -2.97 -30.51
CA GLY A 17 -13.33 -3.80 -31.18
C GLY A 17 -13.36 -5.29 -30.82
N GLY A 18 -14.52 -5.84 -30.45
CA GLY A 18 -14.66 -7.23 -29.96
C GLY A 18 -14.38 -7.40 -28.46
N SER A 19 -14.05 -6.32 -27.76
CA SER A 19 -13.81 -6.29 -26.32
C SER A 19 -14.99 -5.67 -25.59
N TYR A 20 -15.13 -6.00 -24.31
CA TYR A 20 -16.14 -5.40 -23.44
C TYR A 20 -15.65 -5.19 -22.01
N ILE A 21 -16.26 -4.21 -21.34
CA ILE A 21 -16.20 -4.02 -19.89
C ILE A 21 -17.62 -4.01 -19.37
N THR A 22 -17.93 -4.88 -18.41
CA THR A 22 -19.23 -4.91 -17.76
C THR A 22 -19.12 -4.69 -16.26
N LEU A 23 -20.07 -3.90 -15.75
CA LEU A 23 -20.20 -3.56 -14.34
C LEU A 23 -21.60 -3.93 -13.91
N ASP A 24 -21.72 -4.82 -12.93
CA ASP A 24 -22.99 -5.17 -12.31
C ASP A 24 -22.87 -5.14 -10.77
N ALA A 25 -23.93 -5.60 -10.09
CA ALA A 25 -23.99 -5.57 -8.62
C ALA A 25 -22.95 -6.47 -7.93
N ASN A 26 -22.41 -7.47 -8.62
CA ASN A 26 -21.56 -8.51 -8.04
C ASN A 26 -20.13 -8.46 -8.56
N ALA A 27 -19.92 -7.99 -9.79
CA ALA A 27 -18.64 -8.11 -10.46
C ALA A 27 -18.30 -6.92 -11.38
N ILE A 28 -16.99 -6.78 -11.58
CA ILE A 28 -16.38 -6.00 -12.65
C ILE A 28 -15.70 -7.01 -13.56
N GLU A 29 -16.16 -7.09 -14.80
CA GLU A 29 -15.64 -8.03 -15.79
C GLU A 29 -15.14 -7.27 -17.00
N SER A 30 -13.95 -7.65 -17.47
CA SER A 30 -13.44 -7.20 -18.76
C SER A 30 -13.05 -8.42 -19.58
N ALA A 31 -13.40 -8.43 -20.87
CA ALA A 31 -12.93 -9.40 -21.84
C ALA A 31 -12.37 -8.68 -23.07
N THR A 32 -11.30 -9.23 -23.65
CA THR A 32 -10.72 -8.73 -24.89
C THR A 32 -10.28 -9.89 -25.76
N ALA A 33 -10.35 -9.72 -27.08
CA ALA A 33 -9.94 -10.76 -28.02
C ALA A 33 -8.40 -10.91 -28.10
N GLY A 34 -7.66 -9.89 -27.67
CA GLY A 34 -6.19 -9.87 -27.65
C GLY A 34 -5.60 -9.81 -26.25
N ASP A 35 -4.45 -9.16 -26.12
CA ASP A 35 -3.75 -9.00 -24.83
C ASP A 35 -4.29 -7.83 -24.00
N TYR A 36 -4.23 -7.96 -22.67
CA TYR A 36 -4.46 -6.85 -21.76
C TYR A 36 -3.19 -6.01 -21.61
N ARG A 37 -3.26 -4.74 -22.01
CA ARG A 37 -2.23 -3.74 -21.70
C ARG A 37 -2.60 -3.01 -20.42
N THR A 38 -2.04 -3.44 -19.30
CA THR A 38 -2.13 -2.71 -18.03
C THR A 38 -0.95 -1.75 -17.92
N GLN A 39 -1.22 -0.44 -17.87
CA GLN A 39 -0.22 0.55 -17.48
C GLN A 39 -0.59 1.04 -16.09
N ALA A 40 0.18 0.64 -15.08
CA ALA A 40 0.06 1.25 -13.76
C ALA A 40 0.67 2.66 -13.85
N GLY A 41 -0.09 3.69 -13.47
CA GLY A 41 0.46 5.03 -13.25
C GLY A 41 1.66 4.93 -12.30
N GLN A 42 2.72 5.69 -12.57
CA GLN A 42 3.99 5.67 -11.83
C GLN A 42 3.78 5.43 -10.33
N TYR A 43 4.14 4.24 -9.85
CA TYR A 43 4.12 3.94 -8.43
C TYR A 43 5.33 4.63 -7.80
N VAL A 44 5.13 5.84 -7.26
CA VAL A 44 6.15 6.49 -6.45
C VAL A 44 6.22 5.72 -5.13
N ARG A 45 7.34 5.05 -4.88
CA ARG A 45 7.62 4.48 -3.56
C ARG A 45 7.71 5.65 -2.58
N LEU A 46 6.77 5.74 -1.65
CA LEU A 46 6.92 6.63 -0.50
C LEU A 46 8.10 6.09 0.32
N GLU A 47 9.08 6.95 0.57
CA GLU A 47 10.21 6.67 1.45
C GLU A 47 9.69 6.25 2.84
N GLN A 48 10.48 5.43 3.54
CA GLN A 48 10.14 4.99 4.89
C GLN A 48 9.92 6.22 5.79
N ALA A 49 8.81 6.25 6.52
CA ALA A 49 8.57 7.28 7.52
C ALA A 49 9.70 7.24 8.56
N SER A 50 10.50 8.30 8.60
CA SER A 50 11.55 8.50 9.60
C SER A 50 11.02 9.46 10.65
N ASN A 51 10.68 8.93 11.83
CA ASN A 51 10.49 9.75 13.02
C ASN A 51 11.73 9.58 13.89
N PRO A 52 12.64 10.57 13.95
CA PRO A 52 13.74 10.53 14.90
C PRO A 52 13.17 10.69 16.30
N GLU A 53 12.81 9.59 16.95
CA GLU A 53 12.54 9.59 18.39
C GLU A 53 13.86 9.86 19.11
N GLU A 54 13.87 10.96 19.87
CA GLU A 54 15.00 11.33 20.72
C GLU A 54 15.07 10.33 21.88
N PHE A 55 15.91 9.31 21.74
CA PHE A 55 16.12 8.32 22.80
C PHE A 55 16.73 9.02 24.03
N PRO A 56 16.09 8.95 25.21
CA PRO A 56 16.67 9.52 26.42
C PRO A 56 17.99 8.80 26.73
N SER A 57 19.04 9.58 27.00
CA SER A 57 20.36 9.03 27.31
C SER A 57 20.29 8.15 28.55
N LEU A 58 20.65 6.87 28.42
CA LEU A 58 20.76 5.97 29.56
C LEU A 58 21.89 6.45 30.47
N ALA A 59 21.59 6.67 31.74
CA ALA A 59 22.59 7.05 32.72
C ALA A 59 23.69 5.99 32.79
N VAL A 60 24.94 6.41 32.61
CA VAL A 60 26.11 5.53 32.68
C VAL A 60 26.18 4.93 34.09
N ILE A 61 26.04 3.60 34.18
CA ILE A 61 26.22 2.88 35.43
C ILE A 61 27.67 3.11 35.88
N LYS A 62 27.84 3.84 36.99
CA LYS A 62 29.15 4.00 37.64
C LYS A 62 29.62 2.61 38.06
N LYS A 63 30.76 2.17 37.53
CA LYS A 63 31.40 0.91 37.89
C LYS A 63 31.73 0.93 39.39
N GLU A 64 30.93 0.25 40.20
CA GLU A 64 31.31 0.00 41.59
C GLU A 64 32.59 -0.87 41.63
N PRO A 65 33.52 -0.59 42.55
CA PRO A 65 34.76 -1.34 42.64
C PRO A 65 34.43 -2.79 42.99
N SER A 66 34.94 -3.72 42.18
CA SER A 66 34.76 -5.15 42.33
C SER A 66 35.28 -5.62 43.69
N GLY A 67 34.40 -5.74 44.67
CA GLY A 67 34.68 -6.39 45.94
C GLY A 67 34.95 -7.87 45.68
N LYS A 68 36.17 -8.33 45.95
CA LYS A 68 36.48 -9.77 45.93
C LYS A 68 35.80 -10.41 47.14
N PHE A 69 34.71 -11.13 46.91
CA PHE A 69 34.09 -11.95 47.94
C PHE A 69 34.89 -13.25 48.08
N THR A 70 35.56 -13.43 49.21
CA THR A 70 36.16 -14.71 49.62
C THR A 70 35.20 -15.40 50.57
N PHE A 71 34.74 -16.59 50.20
CA PHE A 71 34.00 -17.47 51.10
C PHE A 71 34.99 -18.38 51.82
N SER A 72 34.81 -18.50 53.14
CA SER A 72 35.53 -19.44 54.03
C SER A 72 34.76 -20.74 54.15
#